data_AF-A0A9P8I8V0-F1
#
_entry.id   AF-A0A9P8I8V0-F1
#
_cell.length_a   1.000
_cell.length_b   1.000
_cell.length_c   1.000
_cell.angle_alpha   90.00
_cell.angle_beta   90.00
_cell.angle_gamma   90.00
#
_symmetry.space_group_name_H-M   'P 1'
#
loop_
_entity.id
_entity.type
_entity.pdbx_description
1 polymer ?
#
loop_
_entity_poly.entity_id
_entity_poly.type
_entity_poly.pdbx_seq_one_letter_code
_entity_poly.pdbx_strand_id
1 'polypeptide(L)'
;MPPKKKIPPESPPTISQKNDDGGAFGPPTGGAVALAETPGKKQPPPESPESIRVRTAVVFSFWAVVIFLGLPIWWRTTAIYRAKLPLGDMMAWADGKVCRPVFPLRISIEAPFLQELDAQHLLRTTQHALDDHNDFSAHHLRLQLSQSPQATGNATVSVEGGGASAGAEVGSLMGEDQENVALLVRLLPGESGSPPNAILQSYSPTLEVFYPPNQIPSTSSTSSPLASFIASKLQEIFAEEQAMIAYILSTGASGISAQTSGSSGLVGHASQNPQPAQTSTRESRSSLIKALPADLQANLARRTTRSLKYSPTYHLTFSLFTPGATPSSWDIETAISQYLSPLLDSLSPISNFTIDTQVQLYASFSPSVRDPEFDPEINAWTLRTEDLSGFINAAEWPLSPSIGRAPTVNFVLYVPARERSPLVVRENGGNSWLVPQWGGVMILNPPASNDTSAPQTSTPQTHLSDSVLRPALLTFSHQLLSLLGTPQSPSSLPLRLLTLTRLRSASLLLSASSTLGSLARLTLALPSISIPRTVAESVDRTLSHLHDACLDLRDGRFQRALENARIAEGEAERGFFEKSMVGQVYFPDEHKVAVYLPLLGPVGVPLVIGGAKEAMRVWRRWKGRGVVGG
;
A
#
# COMPACT_ATOMS: atom_id res chain seq x y z
N MET A 1 32.83 -17.24 -28.86
CA MET A 1 32.67 -16.52 -30.15
C MET A 1 33.37 -17.29 -31.25
N PRO A 2 32.61 -17.94 -32.16
CA PRO A 2 32.93 -17.96 -33.59
C PRO A 2 31.71 -17.55 -34.45
N PRO A 3 31.89 -17.17 -35.73
CA PRO A 3 30.91 -16.34 -36.46
C PRO A 3 29.80 -17.13 -37.17
N LYS A 4 28.59 -16.56 -37.15
CA LYS A 4 27.35 -17.05 -37.80
C LYS A 4 27.33 -16.73 -39.31
N LYS A 5 26.99 -17.74 -40.11
CA LYS A 5 26.67 -17.65 -41.55
C LYS A 5 25.25 -17.08 -41.76
N LYS A 6 25.12 -16.12 -42.68
CA LYS A 6 23.85 -15.53 -43.17
C LYS A 6 23.15 -16.49 -44.14
N ILE A 7 21.83 -16.62 -44.01
CA ILE A 7 20.91 -17.27 -44.97
C ILE A 7 19.86 -16.19 -45.36
N PRO A 8 19.54 -15.98 -46.65
CA PRO A 8 18.54 -15.00 -47.10
C PRO A 8 17.10 -15.56 -47.16
N PRO A 9 16.07 -14.68 -47.25
CA PRO A 9 14.67 -15.04 -47.03
C PRO A 9 13.95 -15.52 -48.30
N GLU A 10 13.01 -16.45 -48.10
CA GLU A 10 12.10 -17.04 -49.09
C GLU A 10 10.80 -16.22 -49.19
N SER A 11 10.38 -15.91 -50.41
CA SER A 11 9.16 -15.17 -50.76
C SER A 11 8.13 -16.09 -51.45
N PRO A 12 6.81 -15.77 -51.39
CA PRO A 12 5.72 -16.73 -51.58
C PRO A 12 5.31 -16.92 -53.06
N PRO A 13 4.62 -18.02 -53.43
CA PRO A 13 4.21 -18.26 -54.81
C PRO A 13 2.88 -17.58 -55.16
N THR A 14 2.87 -16.94 -56.34
CA THR A 14 1.72 -16.32 -56.99
C THR A 14 1.03 -17.28 -57.96
N ILE A 15 -0.30 -17.20 -57.92
CA ILE A 15 -1.34 -17.78 -58.76
C ILE A 15 -1.02 -17.67 -60.28
N SER A 16 -1.25 -18.74 -61.03
CA SER A 16 -1.32 -18.70 -62.50
C SER A 16 -2.71 -19.11 -62.98
N GLN A 17 -3.47 -18.12 -63.46
CA GLN A 17 -4.60 -18.28 -64.39
C GLN A 17 -4.04 -18.55 -65.79
N LYS A 18 -4.62 -19.50 -66.51
CA LYS A 18 -4.45 -19.62 -67.97
C LYS A 18 -5.82 -19.88 -68.59
N ASN A 19 -6.37 -18.84 -69.21
CA ASN A 19 -7.52 -18.91 -70.11
C ASN A 19 -7.07 -19.27 -71.52
N ASP A 20 -8.04 -19.87 -72.22
CA ASP A 20 -8.08 -20.30 -73.60
C ASP A 20 -7.67 -19.24 -74.64
N ASP A 21 -7.16 -19.71 -75.78
CA ASP A 21 -7.61 -19.25 -77.09
C ASP A 21 -7.20 -20.19 -78.24
N GLY A 22 -8.21 -20.57 -79.03
CA GLY A 22 -8.24 -20.60 -80.50
C GLY A 22 -7.18 -21.35 -81.31
N GLY A 23 -7.59 -22.45 -81.95
CA GLY A 23 -6.87 -23.05 -83.08
C GLY A 23 -7.69 -24.11 -83.83
N ALA A 24 -8.31 -23.72 -84.94
CA ALA A 24 -9.03 -24.59 -85.87
C ALA A 24 -8.09 -25.16 -86.96
N PHE A 25 -8.40 -26.38 -87.43
CA PHE A 25 -8.37 -26.88 -88.84
C PHE A 25 -7.91 -28.35 -88.98
N GLY A 26 -8.78 -29.19 -89.57
CA GLY A 26 -8.39 -30.21 -90.56
C GLY A 26 -8.35 -31.69 -90.12
N PRO A 27 -8.91 -32.65 -90.92
CA PRO A 27 -9.40 -33.97 -90.44
C PRO A 27 -8.43 -35.13 -90.76
N PRO A 28 -8.75 -36.40 -90.41
CA PRO A 28 -9.46 -37.23 -91.39
C PRO A 28 -10.46 -38.29 -90.84
N THR A 29 -11.53 -38.49 -91.61
CA THR A 29 -12.21 -39.74 -92.01
C THR A 29 -12.35 -40.95 -91.05
N GLY A 30 -13.60 -41.41 -90.93
CA GLY A 30 -13.96 -42.81 -91.20
C GLY A 30 -14.39 -43.67 -90.01
N GLY A 31 -15.70 -43.89 -89.86
CA GLY A 31 -16.24 -44.92 -88.95
C GLY A 31 -17.70 -44.69 -88.59
N ALA A 32 -18.60 -45.11 -89.46
CA ALA A 32 -20.05 -45.07 -89.23
C ALA A 32 -20.49 -46.17 -88.27
N VAL A 33 -21.18 -45.83 -87.16
CA VAL A 33 -22.16 -46.69 -86.50
C VAL A 33 -23.29 -45.84 -85.88
N ALA A 34 -24.48 -46.01 -86.48
CA ALA A 34 -25.86 -45.92 -85.98
C ALA A 34 -26.30 -44.82 -84.99
N LEU A 35 -27.30 -44.03 -85.43
CA LEU A 35 -28.28 -43.37 -84.59
C LEU A 35 -29.05 -44.40 -83.74
N ALA A 36 -29.18 -44.13 -82.44
CA ALA A 36 -30.28 -44.64 -81.63
C ALA A 36 -30.68 -43.59 -80.59
N GLU A 37 -31.98 -43.37 -80.49
CA GLU A 37 -32.68 -42.34 -79.73
C GLU A 37 -32.45 -42.40 -78.21
N THR A 38 -32.58 -41.24 -77.56
CA THR A 38 -32.64 -41.06 -76.10
C THR A 38 -33.76 -41.88 -75.42
N PRO A 39 -33.58 -42.26 -74.13
CA PRO A 39 -34.62 -41.88 -73.17
C PRO A 39 -34.11 -41.45 -71.77
N GLY A 40 -34.72 -40.37 -71.26
CA GLY A 40 -35.27 -40.28 -69.90
C GLY A 40 -34.33 -40.24 -68.69
N LYS A 41 -34.07 -39.02 -68.18
CA LYS A 41 -33.57 -38.78 -66.80
C LYS A 41 -34.60 -39.32 -65.77
N LYS A 42 -34.33 -40.49 -65.18
CA LYS A 42 -35.11 -41.01 -64.04
C LYS A 42 -34.94 -40.08 -62.83
N GLN A 43 -36.01 -39.41 -62.43
CA GLN A 43 -36.10 -38.79 -61.10
C GLN A 43 -36.22 -39.91 -60.05
N PRO A 44 -35.60 -39.77 -58.86
CA PRO A 44 -35.73 -40.76 -57.80
C PRO A 44 -37.21 -40.86 -57.35
N PRO A 45 -37.65 -42.06 -56.91
CA PRO A 45 -39.05 -42.33 -56.59
C PRO A 45 -39.58 -41.43 -55.46
N PRO A 46 -40.88 -41.09 -55.47
CA PRO A 46 -41.51 -40.25 -54.45
C PRO A 46 -41.40 -40.90 -53.07
N GLU A 47 -40.86 -40.15 -52.10
CA GLU A 47 -40.71 -40.59 -50.71
C GLU A 47 -42.06 -41.01 -50.11
N SER A 48 -42.10 -42.16 -49.43
CA SER A 48 -43.32 -42.63 -48.75
C SER A 48 -43.73 -41.66 -47.62
N PRO A 49 -45.04 -41.46 -47.35
CA PRO A 49 -45.50 -40.53 -46.33
C PRO A 49 -45.00 -40.88 -44.91
N GLU A 50 -44.69 -42.15 -44.67
CA GLU A 50 -44.08 -42.64 -43.43
C GLU A 50 -42.63 -42.18 -43.29
N SER A 51 -41.82 -42.30 -44.34
CA SER A 51 -40.43 -41.81 -44.33
C SER A 51 -40.33 -40.30 -44.07
N ILE A 52 -41.32 -39.53 -44.54
CA ILE A 52 -41.41 -38.09 -44.29
C ILE A 52 -41.72 -37.80 -42.82
N ARG A 53 -42.66 -38.57 -42.20
CA ARG A 53 -42.98 -38.42 -40.77
C ARG A 53 -41.80 -38.81 -39.88
N VAL A 54 -41.10 -39.89 -40.22
CA VAL A 54 -39.88 -40.32 -39.51
C VAL A 54 -38.79 -39.26 -39.65
N ARG A 55 -38.53 -38.72 -40.84
CA ARG A 55 -37.57 -37.61 -41.04
C ARG A 55 -37.94 -36.39 -40.21
N THR A 56 -39.21 -35.97 -40.20
CA THR A 56 -39.65 -34.83 -39.39
C THR A 56 -39.44 -35.08 -37.90
N ALA A 57 -39.73 -36.31 -37.43
CA ALA A 57 -39.54 -36.69 -36.03
C ALA A 57 -38.06 -36.72 -35.64
N VAL A 58 -37.18 -37.25 -36.51
CA VAL A 58 -35.72 -37.28 -36.30
C VAL A 58 -35.11 -35.89 -36.28
N VAL A 59 -35.50 -35.02 -37.23
CA VAL A 59 -35.03 -33.62 -37.26
C VAL A 59 -35.52 -32.87 -36.01
N PHE A 60 -36.76 -33.07 -35.61
CA PHE A 60 -37.32 -32.45 -34.41
C PHE A 60 -36.65 -32.96 -33.13
N SER A 61 -36.41 -34.27 -33.00
CA SER A 61 -35.71 -34.84 -31.85
C SER A 61 -34.27 -34.33 -31.76
N PHE A 62 -33.59 -34.17 -32.91
CA PHE A 62 -32.25 -33.62 -32.94
C PHE A 62 -32.22 -32.16 -32.48
N TRP A 63 -33.14 -31.31 -33.00
CA TRP A 63 -33.26 -29.92 -32.56
C TRP A 63 -33.69 -29.80 -31.10
N ALA A 64 -34.55 -30.71 -30.61
CA ALA A 64 -34.89 -30.77 -29.20
C ALA A 64 -33.64 -31.05 -28.33
N VAL A 65 -32.78 -32.00 -28.72
CA VAL A 65 -31.52 -32.25 -28.00
C VAL A 65 -30.59 -31.03 -28.07
N VAL A 66 -30.43 -30.40 -29.23
CA VAL A 66 -29.59 -29.19 -29.36
C VAL A 66 -30.11 -28.05 -28.48
N ILE A 67 -31.42 -27.82 -28.44
CA ILE A 67 -32.00 -26.70 -27.69
C ILE A 67 -32.05 -26.98 -26.18
N PHE A 68 -32.44 -28.19 -25.78
CA PHE A 68 -32.65 -28.53 -24.36
C PHE A 68 -31.41 -29.08 -23.66
N LEU A 69 -30.45 -29.68 -24.39
CA LEU A 69 -29.18 -30.14 -23.81
C LEU A 69 -27.98 -29.38 -24.38
N GLY A 70 -27.88 -29.26 -25.70
CA GLY A 70 -26.70 -28.68 -26.38
C GLY A 70 -26.42 -27.24 -25.97
N LEU A 71 -27.37 -26.33 -26.17
CA LEU A 71 -27.24 -24.92 -25.86
C LEU A 71 -27.03 -24.67 -24.35
N PRO A 72 -27.79 -25.30 -23.42
CA PRO A 72 -27.56 -25.11 -21.98
C PRO A 72 -26.20 -25.62 -21.51
N ILE A 73 -25.75 -26.79 -22.00
CA ILE A 73 -24.43 -27.33 -21.65
C ILE A 73 -23.34 -26.45 -22.24
N TRP A 74 -23.47 -26.03 -23.50
CA TRP A 74 -22.52 -25.14 -24.16
C TRP A 74 -22.41 -23.80 -23.43
N TRP A 75 -23.52 -23.16 -23.09
CA TRP A 75 -23.51 -21.90 -22.36
C TRP A 75 -22.91 -22.07 -20.96
N ARG A 76 -23.24 -23.15 -20.25
CA ARG A 76 -22.68 -23.43 -18.92
C ARG A 76 -21.18 -23.72 -18.96
N THR A 77 -20.69 -24.38 -20.00
CA THR A 77 -19.27 -24.75 -20.14
C THR A 77 -18.41 -23.63 -20.73
N THR A 78 -19.00 -22.69 -21.47
CA THR A 78 -18.29 -21.53 -22.04
C THR A 78 -18.45 -20.24 -21.19
N ALA A 79 -19.34 -20.24 -20.21
CA ALA A 79 -19.50 -19.15 -19.26
C ALA A 79 -18.28 -19.02 -18.34
N ILE A 80 -17.78 -17.81 -18.19
CA ILE A 80 -16.72 -17.48 -17.24
C ILE A 80 -17.30 -17.51 -15.83
N TYR A 81 -16.66 -18.25 -14.93
CA TYR A 81 -17.06 -18.27 -13.53
C TYR A 81 -16.83 -16.89 -12.89
N ARG A 82 -17.88 -16.38 -12.23
CA ARG A 82 -17.84 -15.11 -11.51
C ARG A 82 -18.46 -15.26 -10.12
N ALA A 83 -17.64 -15.14 -9.08
CA ALA A 83 -18.13 -15.06 -7.72
C ALA A 83 -18.96 -13.78 -7.50
N LYS A 84 -19.99 -13.87 -6.64
CA LYS A 84 -20.79 -12.72 -6.24
C LYS A 84 -20.00 -11.92 -5.21
N LEU A 85 -19.88 -10.61 -5.44
CA LEU A 85 -19.22 -9.68 -4.51
C LEU A 85 -20.25 -8.74 -3.88
N PRO A 86 -20.08 -8.34 -2.62
CA PRO A 86 -20.93 -7.35 -1.95
C PRO A 86 -20.58 -5.92 -2.43
N LEU A 87 -20.90 -5.60 -3.68
CA LEU A 87 -20.50 -4.36 -4.34
C LEU A 87 -21.01 -3.10 -3.61
N GLY A 88 -22.21 -3.17 -3.03
CA GLY A 88 -22.79 -2.09 -2.24
C GLY A 88 -21.94 -1.75 -1.01
N ASP A 89 -21.55 -2.77 -0.25
CA ASP A 89 -20.73 -2.59 0.96
C ASP A 89 -19.33 -2.09 0.61
N MET A 90 -18.71 -2.66 -0.44
CA MET A 90 -17.40 -2.22 -0.93
C MET A 90 -17.39 -0.73 -1.30
N MET A 91 -18.44 -0.25 -1.99
CA MET A 91 -18.60 1.16 -2.31
C MET A 91 -18.91 2.02 -1.08
N ALA A 92 -19.74 1.52 -0.16
CA ALA A 92 -20.07 2.25 1.07
C ALA A 92 -18.83 2.48 1.96
N TRP A 93 -17.93 1.49 2.03
CA TRP A 93 -16.62 1.62 2.68
C TRP A 93 -15.74 2.65 1.95
N ALA A 94 -15.60 2.53 0.63
CA ALA A 94 -14.80 3.46 -0.17
C ALA A 94 -15.28 4.92 -0.08
N ASP A 95 -16.59 5.14 0.03
CA ASP A 95 -17.20 6.46 0.18
C ASP A 95 -17.01 7.05 1.60
N GLY A 96 -16.64 6.22 2.58
CA GLY A 96 -16.54 6.59 4.00
C GLY A 96 -17.90 6.70 4.69
N LYS A 97 -18.91 5.95 4.22
CA LYS A 97 -20.26 5.91 4.82
C LYS A 97 -20.34 4.97 6.02
N VAL A 98 -19.53 3.90 6.03
CA VAL A 98 -19.56 2.86 7.06
C VAL A 98 -18.71 3.24 8.27
N CYS A 99 -17.49 3.71 8.04
CA CYS A 99 -16.57 4.10 9.09
C CYS A 99 -16.12 5.55 8.93
N ARG A 100 -16.25 6.31 10.02
CA ARG A 100 -15.58 7.60 10.20
C ARG A 100 -14.59 7.41 11.35
N PRO A 101 -13.28 7.32 11.08
CA PRO A 101 -12.30 7.05 12.13
C PRO A 101 -12.27 8.20 13.14
N VAL A 102 -12.33 7.83 14.42
CA VAL A 102 -12.21 8.74 15.57
C VAL A 102 -11.02 8.26 16.40
N PHE A 103 -10.28 9.20 16.98
CA PHE A 103 -9.06 8.96 17.75
C PHE A 103 -9.26 9.51 19.17
N PRO A 104 -9.88 8.74 20.07
CA PRO A 104 -9.99 9.13 21.48
C PRO A 104 -8.66 8.85 22.19
N LEU A 105 -7.93 9.90 22.53
CA LEU A 105 -6.68 9.81 23.27
C LEU A 105 -6.98 9.87 24.77
N ARG A 106 -6.76 8.77 25.47
CA ARG A 106 -6.90 8.71 26.93
C ARG A 106 -5.63 9.24 27.58
N ILE A 107 -5.76 10.27 28.41
CA ILE A 107 -4.65 10.88 29.15
C ILE A 107 -4.91 10.63 30.63
N SER A 108 -3.97 9.96 31.30
CA SER A 108 -4.10 9.68 32.73
C SER A 108 -3.40 10.77 33.55
N ILE A 109 -4.06 11.32 34.55
CA ILE A 109 -3.53 12.33 35.46
C ILE A 109 -3.20 11.66 36.80
N GLU A 110 -1.95 11.75 37.23
CA GLU A 110 -1.45 11.29 38.52
C GLU A 110 -1.21 12.50 39.42
N ALA A 111 -1.94 12.57 40.54
CA ALA A 111 -1.91 13.69 41.47
C ALA A 111 -1.60 13.22 42.90
N PRO A 112 -0.38 12.76 43.19
CA PRO A 112 -0.07 12.08 44.45
C PRO A 112 -0.13 12.99 45.68
N PHE A 113 -0.06 14.32 45.50
CA PHE A 113 -0.04 15.31 46.57
C PHE A 113 -1.34 16.10 46.72
N LEU A 114 -2.35 15.84 45.89
CA LEU A 114 -3.65 16.50 45.95
C LEU A 114 -4.69 15.60 46.64
N GLN A 115 -5.69 16.20 47.28
CA GLN A 115 -6.86 15.44 47.73
C GLN A 115 -7.66 14.96 46.52
N GLU A 116 -8.27 13.77 46.64
CA GLU A 116 -9.04 13.14 45.55
C GLU A 116 -10.15 14.05 44.99
N LEU A 117 -10.85 14.79 45.87
CA LEU A 117 -11.89 15.74 45.49
C LEU A 117 -11.35 16.91 44.64
N ASP A 118 -10.21 17.48 45.03
CA ASP A 118 -9.57 18.56 44.30
C ASP A 118 -9.01 18.08 42.96
N ALA A 119 -8.47 16.86 42.92
CA ALA A 119 -7.98 16.22 41.71
C ALA A 119 -9.12 15.96 40.70
N GLN A 120 -10.28 15.47 41.16
CA GLN A 120 -11.46 15.29 40.32
C GLN A 120 -12.01 16.62 39.80
N HIS A 121 -12.05 17.65 40.64
CA HIS A 121 -12.47 19.00 40.24
C HIS A 121 -11.52 19.60 39.19
N LEU A 122 -10.21 19.45 39.38
CA LEU A 122 -9.18 19.86 38.42
C LEU A 122 -9.35 19.11 37.08
N LEU A 123 -9.58 17.79 37.12
CA LEU A 123 -9.80 16.97 35.92
C LEU A 123 -11.01 17.47 35.13
N ARG A 124 -12.15 17.69 35.79
CA ARG A 124 -13.37 18.19 35.13
C ARG A 124 -13.17 19.57 34.52
N THR A 125 -12.55 20.49 35.26
CA THR A 125 -12.27 21.86 34.80
C THR A 125 -11.31 21.86 33.61
N THR A 126 -10.28 21.00 33.65
CA THR A 126 -9.32 20.84 32.55
C THR A 126 -9.97 20.23 31.31
N GLN A 127 -10.86 19.24 31.48
CA GLN A 127 -11.61 18.66 30.37
C GLN A 127 -12.54 19.70 29.72
N HIS A 128 -13.23 20.53 30.50
CA HIS A 128 -14.04 21.63 29.98
C HIS A 128 -13.20 22.63 29.16
N ALA A 129 -12.06 23.08 29.71
CA ALA A 129 -11.16 23.98 28.99
C ALA A 129 -10.62 23.37 27.68
N LEU A 130 -10.43 22.06 27.65
CA LEU A 130 -9.94 21.33 26.49
C LEU A 130 -10.99 21.14 25.40
N ASP A 131 -12.24 20.88 25.80
CA ASP A 131 -13.38 20.74 24.90
C ASP A 131 -13.77 22.10 24.29
N ASP A 132 -13.67 23.20 25.04
CA ASP A 132 -13.98 24.57 24.57
C ASP A 132 -13.10 25.03 23.39
N HIS A 133 -11.90 24.48 23.27
CA HIS A 133 -10.90 24.85 22.25
C HIS A 133 -10.78 23.79 21.14
N ASN A 134 -11.54 22.69 21.19
CA ASN A 134 -11.41 21.61 20.23
C ASN A 134 -12.50 21.66 19.14
N ASP A 135 -12.15 22.25 18.01
CA ASP A 135 -13.02 22.29 16.83
C ASP A 135 -13.00 20.98 15.99
N PHE A 136 -12.10 20.03 16.27
CA PHE A 136 -11.91 18.84 15.44
C PHE A 136 -12.48 17.56 16.06
N SER A 137 -13.70 17.23 15.66
CA SER A 137 -14.48 16.07 16.16
C SER A 137 -13.86 14.67 15.96
N ALA A 138 -12.82 14.52 15.13
CA ALA A 138 -12.18 13.20 14.96
C ALA A 138 -11.06 12.96 15.97
N HIS A 139 -10.57 13.98 16.68
CA HIS A 139 -9.46 13.87 17.64
C HIS A 139 -9.88 14.46 18.98
N HIS A 140 -10.08 13.60 19.97
CA HIS A 140 -10.52 14.03 21.30
C HIS A 140 -9.56 13.56 22.36
N LEU A 141 -9.11 14.50 23.19
CA LEU A 141 -8.36 14.20 24.40
C LEU A 141 -9.35 13.96 25.55
N ARG A 142 -9.24 12.80 26.20
CA ARG A 142 -10.10 12.37 27.31
C ARG A 142 -9.25 12.15 28.55
N LEU A 143 -9.48 12.98 29.57
CA LEU A 143 -8.75 12.92 30.82
C LEU A 143 -9.35 11.85 31.76
N GLN A 144 -8.49 11.10 32.43
CA GLN A 144 -8.85 10.13 33.46
C GLN A 144 -7.91 10.29 34.66
N LEU A 145 -8.39 10.04 35.87
CA LEU A 145 -7.54 10.09 37.07
C LEU A 145 -6.93 8.70 37.30
N SER A 146 -5.61 8.63 37.48
CA SER A 146 -4.95 7.38 37.85
C SER A 146 -5.14 7.12 39.34
N GLN A 147 -5.72 5.97 39.71
CA GLN A 147 -5.79 5.56 41.11
C GLN A 147 -4.38 5.16 41.57
N SER A 148 -3.87 5.80 42.63
CA SER A 148 -2.62 5.40 43.26
C SER A 148 -2.77 3.97 43.83
N PRO A 149 -1.80 3.04 43.63
CA PRO A 149 -1.88 1.66 44.13
C PRO A 149 -1.90 1.51 45.67
N GLN A 150 -2.05 2.58 46.46
CA GLN A 150 -2.00 2.52 47.93
C GLN A 150 -3.34 2.24 48.61
N ALA A 151 -4.42 1.93 47.85
CA ALA A 151 -5.73 1.61 48.41
C ALA A 151 -6.12 0.11 48.36
N THR A 152 -5.17 -0.81 48.23
CA THR A 152 -5.38 -2.25 48.47
C THR A 152 -4.31 -2.79 49.42
N GLY A 153 -4.32 -2.31 50.66
CA GLY A 153 -3.38 -2.70 51.72
C GLY A 153 -4.03 -3.25 53.00
N ASN A 154 -5.34 -3.52 53.02
CA ASN A 154 -6.02 -4.07 54.19
C ASN A 154 -6.96 -5.25 53.82
N ALA A 155 -6.41 -6.25 53.14
CA ALA A 155 -6.97 -7.60 53.19
C ALA A 155 -5.87 -8.52 53.72
N THR A 156 -5.94 -8.79 55.02
CA THR A 156 -5.16 -9.84 55.68
C THR A 156 -5.49 -11.17 55.01
N VAL A 157 -4.60 -11.67 54.16
CA VAL A 157 -4.59 -13.08 53.75
C VAL A 157 -3.30 -13.69 54.27
N SER A 158 -3.51 -14.65 55.14
CA SER A 158 -2.54 -15.44 55.88
C SER A 158 -1.50 -16.08 54.95
N VAL A 159 -0.24 -15.97 55.35
CA VAL A 159 0.90 -16.69 54.79
C VAL A 159 0.88 -18.13 55.28
N GLU A 160 0.94 -19.09 54.36
CA GLU A 160 1.51 -20.42 54.60
C GLU A 160 2.18 -20.93 53.31
N GLY A 161 3.38 -21.51 53.45
CA GLY A 161 4.43 -21.53 52.43
C GLY A 161 4.53 -22.74 51.51
N GLY A 162 5.55 -22.70 50.64
CA GLY A 162 6.01 -23.81 49.79
C GLY A 162 6.75 -23.30 48.55
N GLY A 163 8.05 -23.59 48.42
CA GLY A 163 8.97 -22.88 47.53
C GLY A 163 9.24 -23.47 46.12
N ALA A 164 10.09 -22.72 45.42
CA ALA A 164 10.91 -23.03 44.23
C ALA A 164 10.25 -23.07 42.84
N SER A 165 10.50 -22.05 42.00
CA SER A 165 11.61 -22.02 41.03
C SER A 165 11.53 -20.76 40.15
N ALA A 166 12.60 -19.99 40.10
CA ALA A 166 12.72 -18.76 39.32
C ALA A 166 13.03 -19.06 37.85
N GLY A 167 12.15 -18.60 36.96
CA GLY A 167 12.36 -18.43 35.52
C GLY A 167 11.64 -17.16 35.11
N ALA A 168 12.39 -16.21 34.55
CA ALA A 168 11.94 -14.85 34.30
C ALA A 168 10.90 -14.78 33.18
N GLU A 169 9.67 -14.41 33.53
CA GLU A 169 8.67 -13.83 32.64
C GLU A 169 8.29 -12.45 33.19
N VAL A 170 9.06 -11.44 32.80
CA VAL A 170 8.70 -10.03 33.04
C VAL A 170 8.03 -9.53 31.76
N GLY A 171 6.72 -9.75 31.63
CA GLY A 171 6.00 -9.30 30.44
C GLY A 171 4.57 -9.83 30.30
N SER A 172 3.68 -9.61 31.28
CA SER A 172 2.22 -9.49 31.07
C SER A 172 1.47 -9.42 32.39
N LEU A 173 1.56 -8.29 33.09
CA LEU A 173 0.62 -7.96 34.18
C LEU A 173 0.37 -6.43 34.23
N MET A 174 0.30 -5.77 33.08
CA MET A 174 -0.32 -4.43 33.01
C MET A 174 -1.76 -4.65 32.56
N GLY A 175 -2.73 -4.17 33.36
CA GLY A 175 -4.14 -4.29 33.00
C GLY A 175 -4.42 -3.65 31.64
N GLU A 176 -5.35 -4.21 30.86
CA GLU A 176 -5.71 -3.73 29.52
C GLU A 176 -6.04 -2.22 29.49
N ASP A 177 -6.46 -1.63 30.61
CA ASP A 177 -6.73 -0.20 30.72
C ASP A 177 -5.46 0.68 30.67
N GLN A 178 -4.33 0.18 31.15
CA GLN A 178 -3.08 0.94 31.20
C GLN A 178 -2.34 0.92 29.85
N GLU A 179 -2.55 -0.11 29.05
CA GLU A 179 -2.01 -0.25 27.69
C GLU A 179 -2.61 0.78 26.71
N ASN A 180 -3.79 1.33 27.03
CA ASN A 180 -4.52 2.29 26.18
C ASN A 180 -4.29 3.77 26.54
N VAL A 181 -3.36 4.07 27.45
CA VAL A 181 -3.03 5.45 27.87
C VAL A 181 -2.05 6.08 26.87
N ALA A 182 -2.44 7.22 26.31
CA ALA A 182 -1.63 7.97 25.34
C ALA A 182 -0.53 8.83 25.99
N LEU A 183 -0.80 9.39 27.18
CA LEU A 183 0.12 10.24 27.92
C LEU A 183 -0.22 10.17 29.42
N LEU A 184 0.80 10.05 30.27
CA LEU A 184 0.70 10.19 31.72
C LEU A 184 1.08 11.61 32.13
N VAL A 185 0.19 12.35 32.79
CA VAL A 185 0.46 13.67 33.35
C VAL A 185 0.69 13.51 34.85
N ARG A 186 1.91 13.76 35.32
CA ARG A 186 2.26 13.68 36.74
C ARG A 186 2.33 15.09 37.33
N LEU A 187 1.46 15.37 38.30
CA LEU A 187 1.40 16.64 39.00
C LEU A 187 2.32 16.64 40.21
N LEU A 188 3.30 17.54 40.22
CA LEU A 188 4.29 17.70 41.28
C LEU A 188 4.22 19.11 41.88
N PRO A 189 4.35 19.26 43.22
CA PRO A 189 4.42 20.58 43.83
C PRO A 189 5.71 21.30 43.40
N GLY A 190 5.57 22.51 42.88
CA GLY A 190 6.67 23.38 42.46
C GLY A 190 7.08 24.40 43.53
N GLU A 191 8.12 25.19 43.25
CA GLU A 191 8.58 26.26 44.13
C GLU A 191 7.53 27.37 44.28
N SER A 192 7.34 27.83 45.52
CA SER A 192 6.33 28.84 45.85
C SER A 192 6.62 30.17 45.15
N GLY A 193 5.70 30.64 44.31
CA GLY A 193 5.80 31.92 43.59
C GLY A 193 6.27 31.82 42.13
N SER A 194 6.66 30.62 41.66
CA SER A 194 6.95 30.37 40.24
C SER A 194 5.66 30.15 39.43
N PRO A 195 5.61 30.55 38.14
CA PRO A 195 4.53 30.15 37.24
C PRO A 195 4.54 28.63 37.03
N PRO A 196 3.40 28.00 36.70
CA PRO A 196 3.37 26.56 36.44
C PRO A 196 4.28 26.22 35.26
N ASN A 197 5.05 25.15 35.41
CA ASN A 197 6.02 24.67 34.40
C ASN A 197 5.71 23.23 34.02
N ALA A 198 5.98 22.85 32.78
CA ALA A 198 5.75 21.50 32.28
C ALA A 198 7.00 20.96 31.57
N ILE A 199 7.44 19.77 31.95
CA ILE A 199 8.61 19.09 31.38
C ILE A 199 8.15 17.74 30.81
N LEU A 200 8.34 17.56 29.50
CA LEU A 200 8.06 16.30 28.84
C LEU A 200 9.32 15.41 28.86
N GLN A 201 9.17 14.17 29.33
CA GLN A 201 10.27 13.22 29.39
C GLN A 201 10.65 12.72 27.98
N SER A 202 11.95 12.62 27.68
CA SER A 202 12.43 12.22 26.35
C SER A 202 12.19 10.73 26.03
N TYR A 203 12.24 9.88 27.05
CA TYR A 203 12.23 8.42 26.93
C TYR A 203 10.97 7.75 27.51
N SER A 204 10.00 8.52 28.00
CA SER A 204 8.71 8.02 28.45
C SER A 204 7.58 8.94 27.98
N PRO A 205 6.36 8.44 27.76
CA PRO A 205 5.19 9.27 27.47
C PRO A 205 4.65 9.89 28.77
N THR A 206 5.50 10.62 29.49
CA THR A 206 5.18 11.24 30.78
C THR A 206 5.44 12.75 30.72
N LEU A 207 4.42 13.53 31.06
CA LEU A 207 4.48 14.97 31.23
C LEU A 207 4.48 15.30 32.72
N GLU A 208 5.58 15.86 33.22
CA GLU A 208 5.65 16.37 34.59
C GLU A 208 5.21 17.82 34.62
N VAL A 209 4.22 18.12 35.45
CA VAL A 209 3.67 19.46 35.63
C VAL A 209 3.95 19.92 37.05
N PHE A 210 4.77 20.96 37.18
CA PHE A 210 5.10 21.62 38.43
C PHE A 210 4.10 22.74 38.68
N TYR A 211 3.29 22.60 39.73
CA TYR A 211 2.27 23.58 40.08
C TYR A 211 2.62 24.28 41.41
N PRO A 212 2.43 25.61 41.51
CA PRO A 212 2.58 26.29 42.78
C PRO A 212 1.39 25.95 43.70
N PRO A 213 1.61 25.76 45.02
CA PRO A 213 0.55 25.37 45.97
C PRO A 213 -0.65 26.35 46.00
N ASN A 214 -0.41 27.62 45.66
CA ASN A 214 -1.43 28.67 45.69
C ASN A 214 -2.42 28.62 44.51
N GLN A 215 -2.19 27.76 43.52
CA GLN A 215 -3.04 27.64 42.31
C GLN A 215 -3.90 26.38 42.31
N ILE A 216 -4.00 25.68 43.44
CA ILE A 216 -4.93 24.55 43.59
C ILE A 216 -6.35 25.12 43.45
N PRO A 217 -7.18 24.60 42.53
CA PRO A 217 -8.51 25.13 42.31
C PRO A 217 -9.39 24.93 43.53
N SER A 218 -9.99 26.00 44.04
CA SER A 218 -11.11 25.88 44.98
C SER A 218 -12.30 25.21 44.30
N THR A 219 -12.99 24.31 45.02
CA THR A 219 -14.15 23.54 44.54
C THR A 219 -15.36 24.40 44.12
N SER A 220 -15.32 25.70 44.40
CA SER A 220 -16.34 26.69 44.02
C SER A 220 -16.01 27.44 42.72
N SER A 221 -14.81 27.28 42.15
CA SER A 221 -14.36 28.03 40.98
C SER A 221 -14.63 27.27 39.68
N THR A 222 -15.32 27.92 38.74
CA THR A 222 -15.64 27.32 37.42
C THR A 222 -14.46 27.33 36.44
N SER A 223 -13.38 28.05 36.76
CA SER A 223 -12.14 28.09 35.97
C SER A 223 -10.93 28.05 36.89
N SER A 224 -9.82 27.52 36.37
CA SER A 224 -8.56 27.40 37.11
C SER A 224 -7.39 27.75 36.19
N PRO A 225 -6.45 28.61 36.63
CA PRO A 225 -5.27 28.93 35.84
C PRO A 225 -4.41 27.68 35.58
N LEU A 226 -4.36 26.75 36.55
CA LEU A 226 -3.66 25.48 36.38
C LEU A 226 -4.35 24.59 35.34
N ALA A 227 -5.68 24.52 35.36
CA ALA A 227 -6.45 23.76 34.36
C ALA A 227 -6.25 24.31 32.95
N SER A 228 -6.32 25.64 32.77
CA SER A 228 -6.06 26.29 31.49
C SER A 228 -4.62 26.08 31.01
N PHE A 229 -3.65 26.12 31.93
CA PHE A 229 -2.25 25.83 31.62
C PHE A 229 -2.09 24.39 31.11
N ILE A 230 -2.61 23.40 31.84
CA ILE A 230 -2.55 21.98 31.44
C ILE A 230 -3.23 21.78 30.08
N ALA A 231 -4.44 22.34 29.89
CA ALA A 231 -5.16 22.22 28.62
C ALA A 231 -4.35 22.80 27.44
N SER A 232 -3.75 23.99 27.61
CA SER A 232 -2.92 24.61 26.56
C SER A 232 -1.67 23.78 26.23
N LYS A 233 -1.02 23.19 27.24
CA LYS A 233 0.16 22.35 27.05
C LYS A 233 -0.17 21.03 26.38
N LEU A 234 -1.30 20.42 26.71
CA LEU A 234 -1.76 19.21 26.04
C LEU A 234 -2.10 19.48 24.56
N GLN A 235 -2.72 20.61 24.25
CA GLN A 235 -2.95 21.01 22.86
C GLN A 235 -1.65 21.21 22.08
N GLU A 236 -0.67 21.90 22.67
CA GLU A 236 0.65 22.10 22.06
C GLU A 236 1.33 20.76 21.73
N ILE A 237 1.28 19.80 22.66
CA ILE A 237 1.88 18.46 22.50
C ILE A 237 1.22 17.67 21.35
N PHE A 238 -0.10 17.74 21.21
CA PHE A 238 -0.85 16.97 20.20
C PHE A 238 -1.21 17.78 18.93
N ALA A 239 -0.79 19.04 18.82
CA ALA A 239 -1.12 19.90 17.68
C ALA A 239 -0.64 19.32 16.35
N GLU A 240 0.59 18.78 16.31
CA GLU A 240 1.15 18.20 15.09
C GLU A 240 0.41 16.91 14.68
N GLU A 241 0.04 16.08 15.66
CA GLU A 241 -0.75 14.87 15.45
C GLU A 241 -2.14 15.20 14.91
N GLN A 242 -2.84 16.15 15.54
CA GLN A 242 -4.15 16.61 15.13
C GLN A 242 -4.13 17.11 13.68
N ALA A 243 -3.12 17.91 13.32
CA ALA A 243 -2.97 18.44 11.98
C ALA A 243 -2.70 17.34 10.93
N MET A 244 -1.89 16.33 11.27
CA MET A 244 -1.64 15.19 10.39
C MET A 244 -2.88 14.32 10.17
N ILE A 245 -3.63 14.04 11.23
CA ILE A 245 -4.88 13.27 11.12
C ILE A 245 -5.88 14.03 10.24
N ALA A 246 -6.06 15.33 10.48
CA ALA A 246 -6.93 16.17 9.65
C ALA A 246 -6.50 16.17 8.17
N TYR A 247 -5.20 16.19 7.90
CA TYR A 247 -4.66 16.10 6.54
C TYR A 247 -4.95 14.74 5.87
N ILE A 248 -4.71 13.61 6.56
CA ILE A 248 -4.95 12.27 6.01
C ILE A 248 -6.45 12.03 5.75
N LEU A 249 -7.32 12.42 6.69
CA LEU A 249 -8.77 12.22 6.55
C LEU A 249 -9.38 13.06 5.43
N SER A 250 -8.77 14.21 5.13
CA SER A 250 -9.24 15.11 4.10
C SER A 250 -8.72 14.81 2.70
N THR A 251 -7.43 14.44 2.58
CA THR A 251 -6.82 14.05 1.29
C THR A 251 -7.20 12.62 0.86
N GLY A 252 -7.65 11.78 1.80
CA GLY A 252 -7.98 10.39 1.55
C GLY A 252 -6.77 9.56 1.10
N ALA A 253 -7.01 8.33 0.64
CA ALA A 253 -5.95 7.46 0.13
C ALA A 253 -5.22 8.04 -1.10
N SER A 254 -5.82 9.00 -1.81
CA SER A 254 -5.28 9.61 -3.04
C SER A 254 -4.05 10.48 -2.81
N GLY A 255 -3.86 11.06 -1.62
CA GLY A 255 -2.65 11.82 -1.27
C GLY A 255 -1.40 10.96 -1.03
N ILE A 256 -1.58 9.66 -0.75
CA ILE A 256 -0.52 8.71 -0.37
C ILE A 256 -0.22 7.73 -1.52
N SER A 257 -1.11 7.62 -2.53
CA SER A 257 -1.05 6.62 -3.61
C SER A 257 -0.78 7.18 -5.02
N ALA A 258 -0.52 8.48 -5.16
CA ALA A 258 -0.44 9.18 -6.46
C ALA A 258 0.74 8.77 -7.40
N GLN A 259 1.44 7.66 -7.18
CA GLN A 259 2.56 7.23 -8.02
C GLN A 259 2.58 5.75 -8.44
N THR A 260 1.47 5.02 -8.36
CA THR A 260 1.39 3.67 -8.97
C THR A 260 1.03 3.65 -10.46
N SER A 261 1.16 4.77 -11.18
CA SER A 261 0.95 4.83 -12.63
C SER A 261 2.17 5.36 -13.38
N GLY A 262 3.29 4.64 -13.25
CA GLY A 262 4.30 4.55 -14.30
C GLY A 262 4.09 3.25 -15.08
N SER A 263 3.80 3.34 -16.37
CA SER A 263 3.53 2.26 -17.34
C SER A 263 2.09 1.74 -17.46
N SER A 264 1.21 2.57 -18.05
CA SER A 264 0.23 2.12 -19.06
C SER A 264 -0.38 3.36 -19.73
N GLY A 265 0.29 3.83 -20.80
CA GLY A 265 -0.32 4.75 -21.72
C GLY A 265 -1.35 4.00 -22.55
N LEU A 266 -2.63 4.24 -22.29
CA LEU A 266 -3.78 4.02 -23.19
C LEU A 266 -4.98 4.79 -22.59
N VAL A 267 -4.98 6.12 -22.78
CA VAL A 267 -6.13 6.97 -22.46
C VAL A 267 -7.08 6.89 -23.65
N GLY A 268 -8.16 6.13 -23.50
CA GLY A 268 -9.35 6.25 -24.34
C GLY A 268 -10.31 7.28 -23.74
N HIS A 269 -10.69 8.27 -24.53
CA HIS A 269 -11.77 9.21 -24.22
C HIS A 269 -13.08 8.44 -23.92
N ALA A 270 -13.69 8.69 -22.77
CA ALA A 270 -15.07 8.35 -22.51
C ALA A 270 -15.80 9.49 -21.80
N SER A 271 -16.97 9.79 -22.38
CA SER A 271 -17.84 10.95 -22.18
C SER A 271 -18.31 11.20 -20.75
N GLN A 272 -18.55 12.48 -20.50
CA GLN A 272 -19.34 13.02 -19.40
C GLN A 272 -20.73 12.38 -19.34
N ASN A 273 -21.10 11.90 -18.15
CA ASN A 273 -22.49 11.86 -17.73
C ASN A 273 -22.56 12.10 -16.21
N PRO A 274 -23.21 13.19 -15.72
CA PRO A 274 -23.27 13.46 -14.29
C PRO A 274 -24.50 12.77 -13.66
N GLN A 275 -24.26 11.83 -12.74
CA GLN A 275 -25.29 11.34 -11.81
C GLN A 275 -25.21 12.10 -10.48
N PRO A 276 -26.34 12.58 -9.91
CA PRO A 276 -26.35 13.44 -8.73
C PRO A 276 -26.45 12.61 -7.45
N ALA A 277 -25.32 12.31 -6.79
CA ALA A 277 -25.32 11.79 -5.41
C ALA A 277 -23.99 12.02 -4.63
N GLN A 278 -23.12 12.95 -5.06
CA GLN A 278 -21.72 13.01 -4.60
C GLN A 278 -21.30 14.29 -3.84
N THR A 279 -22.22 15.16 -3.43
CA THR A 279 -21.87 16.48 -2.90
C THR A 279 -21.47 16.49 -1.40
N SER A 280 -22.16 15.77 -0.52
CA SER A 280 -22.02 16.02 0.94
C SER A 280 -20.68 15.60 1.56
N THR A 281 -20.11 14.44 1.20
CA THR A 281 -18.84 13.97 1.81
C THR A 281 -17.61 14.67 1.24
N ARG A 282 -17.67 15.15 -0.01
CA ARG A 282 -16.58 15.91 -0.64
C ARG A 282 -16.53 17.34 -0.09
N GLU A 283 -17.69 17.94 0.18
CA GLU A 283 -17.81 19.24 0.84
C GLU A 283 -17.24 19.21 2.26
N SER A 284 -17.59 18.20 3.09
CA SER A 284 -17.04 18.05 4.46
C SER A 284 -15.52 17.76 4.49
N ARG A 285 -14.98 17.04 3.50
CA ARG A 285 -13.52 16.84 3.36
C ARG A 285 -12.81 18.13 2.98
N SER A 286 -13.42 18.95 2.13
CA SER A 286 -12.87 20.25 1.70
C SER A 286 -12.90 21.32 2.79
N SER A 287 -13.88 21.29 3.70
CA SER A 287 -13.95 22.21 4.84
C SER A 287 -12.86 21.95 5.87
N LEU A 288 -12.47 20.69 6.08
CA LEU A 288 -11.36 20.31 6.96
C LEU A 288 -9.99 20.78 6.43
N ILE A 289 -9.78 20.76 5.11
CA ILE A 289 -8.55 21.30 4.49
C ILE A 289 -8.48 22.81 4.67
N LYS A 290 -9.59 23.53 4.49
CA LYS A 290 -9.62 24.99 4.64
C LYS A 290 -9.36 25.47 6.09
N ALA A 291 -9.51 24.60 7.08
CA ALA A 291 -9.25 24.93 8.48
C ALA A 291 -7.75 24.95 8.85
N LEU A 292 -6.88 24.32 8.06
CA LEU A 292 -5.44 24.27 8.32
C LEU A 292 -4.71 25.48 7.69
N PRO A 293 -3.73 26.10 8.35
CA PRO A 293 -2.87 27.13 7.74
C PRO A 293 -2.17 26.60 6.48
N ALA A 294 -2.10 27.41 5.42
CA ALA A 294 -1.55 26.99 4.12
C ALA A 294 -0.10 26.52 4.20
N ASP A 295 0.74 27.18 5.01
CA ASP A 295 2.14 26.80 5.21
C ASP A 295 2.28 25.42 5.87
N LEU A 296 1.39 25.12 6.83
CA LEU A 296 1.38 23.84 7.52
C LEU A 296 0.97 22.72 6.55
N GLN A 297 -0.02 22.97 5.69
CA GLN A 297 -0.41 22.02 4.65
C GLN A 297 0.74 21.73 3.67
N ALA A 298 1.47 22.76 3.24
CA ALA A 298 2.62 22.59 2.34
C ALA A 298 3.73 21.74 2.99
N ASN A 299 3.99 21.95 4.28
CA ASN A 299 4.96 21.16 5.03
C ASN A 299 4.52 19.70 5.20
N LEU A 300 3.24 19.47 5.51
CA LEU A 300 2.68 18.12 5.59
C LEU A 300 2.73 17.40 4.25
N ALA A 301 2.35 18.07 3.16
CA ALA A 301 2.42 17.51 1.81
C ALA A 301 3.85 17.13 1.42
N ARG A 302 4.82 18.02 1.66
CA ARG A 302 6.25 17.72 1.44
C ARG A 302 6.70 16.50 2.24
N ARG A 303 6.26 16.37 3.50
CA ARG A 303 6.60 15.21 4.33
C ARG A 303 6.00 13.93 3.78
N THR A 304 4.71 13.93 3.42
CA THR A 304 4.04 12.76 2.83
C THR A 304 4.70 12.34 1.52
N THR A 305 5.18 13.28 0.69
CA THR A 305 5.91 12.94 -0.54
C THR A 305 7.31 12.36 -0.28
N ARG A 306 7.93 12.72 0.87
CA ARG A 306 9.26 12.25 1.25
C ARG A 306 9.27 10.90 1.93
N SER A 307 8.19 10.57 2.64
CA SER A 307 8.07 9.33 3.39
C SER A 307 7.79 8.13 2.49
N LEU A 308 8.21 6.96 2.95
CA LEU A 308 7.95 5.67 2.32
C LEU A 308 6.47 5.30 2.49
N LYS A 309 5.91 4.64 1.46
CA LYS A 309 4.64 3.91 1.61
C LYS A 309 4.81 2.91 2.75
N TYR A 310 3.75 2.76 3.54
CA TYR A 310 3.72 1.76 4.58
C TYR A 310 4.00 0.36 4.00
N SER A 311 4.82 -0.42 4.70
CA SER A 311 5.01 -1.84 4.48
C SER A 311 5.09 -2.56 5.82
N PRO A 312 4.53 -3.78 5.95
CA PRO A 312 4.68 -4.58 7.17
C PRO A 312 6.14 -4.97 7.42
N THR A 313 6.92 -5.12 6.36
CA THR A 313 8.35 -5.47 6.41
C THR A 313 9.18 -4.47 5.58
N TYR A 314 10.32 -4.03 6.10
CA TYR A 314 11.31 -3.21 5.41
C TYR A 314 12.66 -3.92 5.38
N HIS A 315 13.38 -3.79 4.27
CA HIS A 315 14.77 -4.24 4.14
C HIS A 315 15.69 -3.04 4.28
N LEU A 316 16.57 -3.02 5.27
CA LEU A 316 17.56 -1.96 5.49
C LEU A 316 18.91 -2.44 4.96
N THR A 317 19.50 -1.71 4.02
CA THR A 317 20.80 -2.05 3.44
C THR A 317 21.85 -1.02 3.86
N PHE A 318 22.86 -1.44 4.62
CA PHE A 318 23.98 -0.58 5.02
C PHE A 318 25.19 -0.80 4.11
N SER A 319 25.61 0.23 3.41
CA SER A 319 26.62 0.14 2.35
C SER A 319 27.81 1.04 2.65
N LEU A 320 29.01 0.46 2.76
CA LEU A 320 30.26 1.21 2.85
C LEU A 320 30.87 1.41 1.47
N PHE A 321 30.93 2.64 0.99
CA PHE A 321 31.45 2.99 -0.33
C PHE A 321 32.74 3.78 -0.22
N THR A 322 33.76 3.33 -0.95
CA THR A 322 35.09 3.95 -0.96
C THR A 322 35.61 4.05 -2.39
N PRO A 323 36.20 5.19 -2.82
CA PRO A 323 36.75 5.33 -4.16
C PRO A 323 38.06 4.54 -4.36
N GLY A 324 38.71 4.12 -3.28
CA GLY A 324 39.92 3.28 -3.31
C GLY A 324 39.73 1.92 -2.63
N ALA A 325 40.84 1.25 -2.33
CA ALA A 325 40.88 -0.05 -1.65
C ALA A 325 40.63 0.01 -0.14
N THR A 326 40.59 1.21 0.45
CA THR A 326 40.49 1.43 1.90
C THR A 326 39.47 2.51 2.23
N PRO A 327 38.71 2.38 3.33
CA PRO A 327 38.60 1.20 4.21
C PRO A 327 37.96 -0.02 3.53
N SER A 328 38.45 -1.22 3.82
CA SER A 328 37.93 -2.48 3.28
C SER A 328 37.05 -3.25 4.25
N SER A 329 37.00 -2.83 5.50
CA SER A 329 36.30 -3.52 6.58
C SER A 329 35.80 -2.52 7.62
N TRP A 330 34.79 -2.93 8.37
CA TRP A 330 34.10 -2.12 9.36
C TRP A 330 33.39 -3.00 10.40
N ASP A 331 33.36 -2.55 11.65
CA ASP A 331 32.64 -3.20 12.75
C ASP A 331 31.14 -2.83 12.73
N ILE A 332 30.46 -3.07 11.61
CA ILE A 332 29.07 -2.63 11.44
C ILE A 332 28.08 -3.45 12.26
N GLU A 333 28.32 -4.76 12.44
CA GLU A 333 27.40 -5.64 13.15
C GLU A 333 27.28 -5.25 14.64
N THR A 334 28.42 -5.04 15.31
CA THR A 334 28.47 -4.56 16.69
C THR A 334 27.85 -3.16 16.81
N ALA A 335 28.16 -2.27 15.87
CA ALA A 335 27.63 -0.91 15.87
C ALA A 335 26.10 -0.85 15.68
N ILE A 336 25.54 -1.69 14.80
CA ILE A 336 24.09 -1.83 14.63
C ILE A 336 23.45 -2.40 15.89
N SER A 337 24.05 -3.44 16.50
CA SER A 337 23.55 -4.05 17.73
C SER A 337 23.45 -3.01 18.87
N GLN A 338 24.42 -2.10 18.97
CA GLN A 338 24.51 -1.14 20.05
C GLN A 338 23.69 0.14 19.81
N TYR A 339 23.70 0.70 18.60
CA TYR A 339 23.13 2.03 18.36
C TYR A 339 21.80 2.03 17.60
N LEU A 340 21.53 1.01 16.79
CA LEU A 340 20.34 0.98 15.93
C LEU A 340 19.28 -0.01 16.41
N SER A 341 19.70 -1.17 16.93
CA SER A 341 18.77 -2.24 17.35
C SER A 341 17.75 -1.77 18.40
N PRO A 342 18.11 -0.99 19.44
CA PRO A 342 17.11 -0.48 20.39
C PRO A 342 16.00 0.37 19.73
N LEU A 343 16.34 1.09 18.65
CA LEU A 343 15.35 1.85 17.89
C LEU A 343 14.46 0.91 17.06
N LEU A 344 15.03 -0.09 16.40
CA LEU A 344 14.28 -1.06 15.60
C LEU A 344 13.32 -1.88 16.47
N ASP A 345 13.76 -2.26 17.67
CA ASP A 345 12.92 -2.95 18.66
C ASP A 345 11.71 -2.09 19.05
N SER A 346 11.91 -0.78 19.26
CA SER A 346 10.81 0.15 19.56
C SER A 346 9.83 0.34 18.38
N LEU A 347 10.29 0.13 17.15
CA LEU A 347 9.48 0.20 15.92
C LEU A 347 8.83 -1.13 15.54
N SER A 348 9.24 -2.24 16.16
CA SER A 348 8.75 -3.59 15.86
C SER A 348 7.22 -3.76 15.93
N PRO A 349 6.46 -3.06 16.82
CA PRO A 349 5.01 -3.12 16.79
C PRO A 349 4.41 -2.49 15.52
N ILE A 350 5.14 -1.58 14.86
CA ILE A 350 4.71 -0.81 13.68
C ILE A 350 5.13 -1.48 12.37
N SER A 351 6.36 -1.97 12.27
CA SER A 351 6.87 -2.69 11.09
C SER A 351 8.04 -3.57 11.50
N ASN A 352 8.24 -4.67 10.77
CA ASN A 352 9.39 -5.53 10.94
C ASN A 352 10.54 -5.07 10.02
N PHE A 353 11.78 -5.24 10.46
CA PHE A 353 12.98 -4.82 9.75
C PHE A 353 13.94 -5.99 9.58
N THR A 354 14.53 -6.07 8.41
CA THR A 354 15.64 -6.99 8.12
C THR A 354 16.83 -6.16 7.67
N ILE A 355 18.05 -6.62 7.97
CA ILE A 355 19.26 -5.84 7.79
C ILE A 355 20.23 -6.63 6.92
N ASP A 356 20.69 -5.98 5.86
CA ASP A 356 21.79 -6.45 5.01
C ASP A 356 22.93 -5.44 5.07
N THR A 357 24.16 -5.93 4.99
CA THR A 357 25.35 -5.07 4.97
C THR A 357 26.21 -5.39 3.74
N GLN A 358 26.80 -4.37 3.15
CA GLN A 358 27.67 -4.52 1.99
C GLN A 358 28.85 -3.54 2.04
N VAL A 359 29.97 -3.95 1.45
CA VAL A 359 31.17 -3.11 1.26
C VAL A 359 31.48 -3.07 -0.22
N GLN A 360 31.53 -1.87 -0.79
CA GLN A 360 31.88 -1.65 -2.19
C GLN A 360 33.15 -0.79 -2.27
N LEU A 361 34.20 -1.42 -2.78
CA LEU A 361 35.47 -0.77 -3.08
C LEU A 361 35.45 -0.20 -4.49
N TYR A 362 36.31 0.79 -4.73
CA TYR A 362 36.45 1.47 -6.01
C TYR A 362 35.14 2.09 -6.53
N ALA A 363 34.31 2.58 -5.62
CA ALA A 363 33.10 3.33 -5.92
C ALA A 363 33.47 4.77 -6.32
N SER A 364 33.71 4.99 -7.62
CA SER A 364 33.88 6.34 -8.17
C SER A 364 32.57 7.10 -8.24
N PHE A 365 32.66 8.43 -8.30
CA PHE A 365 31.53 9.30 -8.59
C PHE A 365 30.89 8.93 -9.94
N SER A 366 29.57 9.13 -10.05
CA SER A 366 28.90 8.98 -11.33
C SER A 366 29.49 9.95 -12.35
N PRO A 367 29.74 9.52 -13.61
CA PRO A 367 30.30 10.39 -14.65
C PRO A 367 29.37 11.57 -15.01
N SER A 368 28.09 11.53 -14.60
CA SER A 368 27.15 12.64 -14.77
C SER A 368 27.25 13.72 -13.68
N VAL A 369 28.00 13.48 -12.60
CA VAL A 369 28.22 14.43 -11.51
C VAL A 369 29.52 15.16 -11.73
N ARG A 370 29.53 16.47 -11.47
CA ARG A 370 30.76 17.27 -11.51
C ARG A 370 31.69 16.84 -10.37
N ASP A 371 32.98 16.75 -10.67
CA ASP A 371 33.98 16.45 -9.64
C ASP A 371 33.92 17.50 -8.50
N PRO A 372 34.19 17.10 -7.24
CA PRO A 372 34.24 18.02 -6.11
C PRO A 372 35.18 19.21 -6.37
N GLU A 373 34.78 20.41 -5.95
CA GLU A 373 35.56 21.64 -6.09
C GLU A 373 36.22 21.99 -4.75
N PHE A 374 37.52 22.28 -4.74
CA PHE A 374 38.22 22.69 -3.53
C PHE A 374 37.90 24.16 -3.20
N ASP A 375 37.33 24.39 -2.03
CA ASP A 375 37.02 25.73 -1.53
C ASP A 375 38.13 26.20 -0.57
N PRO A 376 38.92 27.23 -0.92
CA PRO A 376 40.00 27.73 -0.09
C PRO A 376 39.53 28.45 1.18
N GLU A 377 38.27 28.90 1.26
CA GLU A 377 37.75 29.58 2.46
C GLU A 377 37.45 28.58 3.59
N ILE A 378 36.95 27.40 3.22
CA ILE A 378 36.54 26.33 4.14
C ILE A 378 37.67 25.29 4.32
N ASN A 379 38.71 25.35 3.47
CA ASN A 379 39.79 24.37 3.39
C ASN A 379 39.26 22.93 3.25
N ALA A 380 38.21 22.78 2.44
CA ALA A 380 37.47 21.54 2.25
C ALA A 380 37.05 21.37 0.79
N TRP A 381 36.90 20.12 0.36
CA TRP A 381 36.29 19.80 -0.91
C TRP A 381 34.78 19.90 -0.79
N THR A 382 34.13 20.55 -1.76
CA THR A 382 32.70 20.85 -1.70
C THR A 382 31.91 20.13 -2.79
N LEU A 383 30.76 19.57 -2.41
CA LEU A 383 29.74 19.05 -3.31
C LEU A 383 28.58 20.04 -3.41
N ARG A 384 28.04 20.22 -4.61
CA ARG A 384 26.86 21.07 -4.83
C ARG A 384 25.58 20.30 -4.51
N THR A 385 24.57 21.01 -3.99
CA THR A 385 23.27 20.41 -3.64
C THR A 385 22.54 19.85 -4.87
N GLU A 386 22.70 20.48 -6.03
CA GLU A 386 22.13 20.03 -7.31
C GLU A 386 22.62 18.62 -7.71
N ASP A 387 23.86 18.28 -7.36
CA ASP A 387 24.51 17.02 -7.73
C ASP A 387 24.28 15.88 -6.72
N LEU A 388 23.66 16.15 -5.56
CA LEU A 388 23.48 15.15 -4.48
C LEU A 388 22.53 14.01 -4.86
N SER A 389 21.57 14.27 -5.74
CA SER A 389 20.67 13.23 -6.26
C SER A 389 21.38 12.33 -7.28
N GLY A 390 22.31 12.90 -8.06
CA GLY A 390 23.16 12.18 -9.01
C GLY A 390 24.36 11.49 -8.38
N PHE A 391 24.68 11.80 -7.10
CA PHE A 391 25.74 11.12 -6.35
C PHE A 391 25.55 9.61 -6.30
N ILE A 392 24.29 9.15 -6.25
CA ILE A 392 23.97 7.73 -6.26
C ILE A 392 24.13 7.18 -7.68
N ASN A 393 25.24 6.48 -7.90
CA ASN A 393 25.51 5.83 -9.18
C ASN A 393 24.78 4.47 -9.25
N ALA A 394 23.46 4.50 -9.38
CA ALA A 394 22.64 3.28 -9.43
C ALA A 394 22.97 2.35 -10.62
N ALA A 395 23.67 2.85 -11.65
CA ALA A 395 24.09 2.06 -12.80
C ALA A 395 25.37 1.24 -12.55
N GLU A 396 26.28 1.73 -11.69
CA GLU A 396 27.57 1.08 -11.42
C GLU A 396 27.67 0.49 -10.02
N TRP A 397 26.82 0.90 -9.09
CA TRP A 397 26.74 0.31 -7.74
C TRP A 397 25.72 -0.83 -7.75
N PRO A 398 26.15 -2.10 -7.62
CA PRO A 398 25.23 -3.23 -7.50
C PRO A 398 24.58 -3.18 -6.11
N LEU A 399 23.57 -2.34 -5.95
CA LEU A 399 22.76 -2.33 -4.73
C LEU A 399 22.04 -3.67 -4.64
N SER A 400 22.15 -4.32 -3.48
CA SER A 400 21.47 -5.59 -3.23
C SER A 400 19.98 -5.44 -3.53
N PRO A 401 19.42 -6.20 -4.49
CA PRO A 401 18.03 -6.06 -4.87
C PRO A 401 17.12 -6.47 -3.71
N SER A 402 15.93 -5.87 -3.66
CA SER A 402 14.92 -6.19 -2.65
C SER A 402 14.62 -7.69 -2.59
N ILE A 403 14.78 -8.30 -1.42
CA ILE A 403 14.45 -9.70 -1.19
C ILE A 403 12.92 -9.80 -1.04
N GLY A 404 12.23 -10.24 -2.09
CA GLY A 404 10.78 -10.49 -2.05
C GLY A 404 9.92 -9.25 -2.35
N ARG A 405 8.85 -9.04 -1.57
CA ARG A 405 7.83 -8.00 -1.81
C ARG A 405 8.05 -6.71 -1.00
N ALA A 406 9.04 -6.67 -0.12
CA ALA A 406 9.22 -5.55 0.79
C ALA A 406 10.15 -4.48 0.19
N PRO A 407 9.86 -3.19 0.43
CA PRO A 407 10.70 -2.09 -0.02
C PRO A 407 12.05 -2.07 0.71
N THR A 408 13.10 -1.74 -0.05
CA THR A 408 14.46 -1.55 0.45
C THR A 408 14.76 -0.10 0.76
N VAL A 409 15.34 0.16 1.93
CA VAL A 409 15.85 1.47 2.36
C VAL A 409 17.37 1.41 2.41
N ASN A 410 18.01 2.28 1.62
CA ASN A 410 19.47 2.25 1.44
C ASN A 410 20.16 3.29 2.33
N PHE A 411 21.08 2.86 3.18
CA PHE A 411 21.95 3.72 3.96
C PHE A 411 23.38 3.59 3.45
N VAL A 412 23.91 4.67 2.87
CA VAL A 412 25.24 4.69 2.27
C VAL A 412 26.17 5.53 3.13
N LEU A 413 27.23 4.88 3.61
CA LEU A 413 28.38 5.53 4.23
C LEU A 413 29.47 5.69 3.19
N TYR A 414 29.73 6.93 2.78
CA TYR A 414 30.80 7.24 1.84
C TYR A 414 32.03 7.75 2.57
N VAL A 415 33.18 7.13 2.33
CA VAL A 415 34.47 7.61 2.84
C VAL A 415 35.26 8.16 1.65
N PRO A 416 35.53 9.48 1.60
CA PRO A 416 36.26 10.09 0.50
C PRO A 416 37.72 9.65 0.50
N ALA A 417 38.36 9.75 -0.68
CA ALA A 417 39.80 9.56 -0.80
C ALA A 417 40.56 10.59 0.05
N ARG A 418 41.77 10.25 0.54
CA ARG A 418 42.54 11.14 1.44
C ARG A 418 42.88 12.48 0.79
N GLU A 419 43.07 12.49 -0.51
CA GLU A 419 43.38 13.68 -1.31
C GLU A 419 42.16 14.60 -1.44
N ARG A 420 40.96 14.04 -1.29
CA ARG A 420 39.66 14.73 -1.41
C ARG A 420 38.93 14.83 -0.06
N SER A 421 39.66 14.73 1.04
CA SER A 421 39.14 14.83 2.41
C SER A 421 39.65 16.13 3.06
N PRO A 422 38.83 16.87 3.81
CA PRO A 422 37.41 16.62 4.11
C PRO A 422 36.49 17.00 2.95
N LEU A 423 35.42 16.22 2.76
CA LEU A 423 34.37 16.45 1.77
C LEU A 423 33.08 16.91 2.48
N VAL A 424 32.51 18.03 2.06
CA VAL A 424 31.32 18.66 2.67
C VAL A 424 30.35 19.16 1.61
N VAL A 425 29.09 19.35 1.97
CA VAL A 425 28.08 19.97 1.07
C VAL A 425 28.22 21.49 1.13
N ARG A 426 28.40 22.13 -0.03
CA ARG A 426 28.74 23.56 -0.19
C ARG A 426 27.78 24.52 0.53
N GLU A 427 26.47 24.27 0.42
CA GLU A 427 25.45 25.21 0.92
C GLU A 427 25.27 25.14 2.43
N ASN A 428 25.23 23.92 2.99
CA ASN A 428 24.88 23.72 4.40
C ASN A 428 26.10 23.40 5.29
N GLY A 429 27.28 23.19 4.70
CA GLY A 429 28.46 22.65 5.39
C GLY A 429 28.26 21.25 5.98
N GLY A 430 27.11 20.63 5.73
CA GLY A 430 26.74 19.33 6.26
C GLY A 430 27.43 18.18 5.54
N ASN A 431 27.42 17.02 6.18
CA ASN A 431 28.02 15.78 5.67
C ASN A 431 26.99 14.67 5.44
N SER A 432 25.68 14.96 5.51
CA SER A 432 24.64 13.97 5.25
C SER A 432 23.42 14.58 4.58
N TRP A 433 22.72 13.78 3.79
CA TRP A 433 21.45 14.15 3.17
C TRP A 433 20.54 12.93 3.03
N LEU A 434 19.25 13.21 2.94
CA LEU A 434 18.21 12.21 2.74
C LEU A 434 17.73 12.23 1.30
N VAL A 435 17.66 11.05 0.66
CA VAL A 435 17.04 10.88 -0.64
C VAL A 435 15.61 10.36 -0.44
N PRO A 436 14.58 11.17 -0.79
CA PRO A 436 13.18 10.82 -0.60
C PRO A 436 12.84 9.44 -1.14
N GLN A 437 12.08 8.66 -0.36
CA GLN A 437 11.61 7.31 -0.73
C GLN A 437 12.70 6.28 -1.09
N TRP A 438 13.98 6.60 -0.87
CA TRP A 438 15.09 5.72 -1.20
C TRP A 438 15.95 5.39 0.02
N GLY A 439 16.33 6.40 0.80
CA GLY A 439 17.35 6.18 1.83
C GLY A 439 18.13 7.43 2.22
N GLY A 440 19.30 7.20 2.78
CA GLY A 440 20.17 8.24 3.33
C GLY A 440 21.63 8.05 2.93
N VAL A 441 22.33 9.16 2.71
CA VAL A 441 23.76 9.16 2.43
C VAL A 441 24.48 10.00 3.48
N MET A 442 25.59 9.49 3.98
CA MET A 442 26.48 10.22 4.89
C MET A 442 27.93 10.08 4.47
N ILE A 443 28.62 11.21 4.46
CA ILE A 443 30.04 11.32 4.24
C ILE A 443 30.74 11.27 5.59
N LEU A 444 31.59 10.27 5.75
CA LEU A 444 32.45 10.14 6.92
C LEU A 444 33.85 10.64 6.55
N ASN A 445 34.21 11.80 7.08
CA ASN A 445 35.55 12.35 6.95
C ASN A 445 36.42 11.79 8.09
N PRO A 446 37.35 10.86 7.83
CA PRO A 446 38.23 10.35 8.87
C PRO A 446 39.13 11.48 9.39
N PRO A 447 39.40 11.54 10.70
CA PRO A 447 40.28 12.56 11.26
C PRO A 447 41.67 12.46 10.61
N ALA A 448 42.21 13.60 10.17
CA ALA A 448 43.62 13.67 9.78
C ALA A 448 44.45 13.28 11.01
N SER A 449 45.16 12.15 10.94
CA SER A 449 46.01 11.67 12.03
C SER A 449 47.14 12.69 12.26
N ASN A 450 46.95 13.61 13.21
CA ASN A 450 47.95 14.60 13.63
C ASN A 450 48.86 14.08 14.76
N ASP A 451 48.84 12.78 15.05
CA ASP A 451 49.79 12.17 16.00
C ASP A 451 51.19 12.11 15.37
N THR A 452 51.99 13.14 15.66
CA THR A 452 53.42 13.26 15.34
C THR A 452 54.31 12.25 16.07
N SER A 453 53.74 11.34 16.87
CA SER A 453 54.45 10.29 17.60
C SER A 453 54.24 8.88 17.03
N ALA A 454 53.38 8.69 16.03
CA ALA A 454 53.30 7.42 15.30
C ALA A 454 54.37 7.37 14.20
N PRO A 455 55.19 6.30 14.09
CA PRO A 455 56.19 6.18 13.04
C PRO A 455 55.53 6.36 11.67
N GLN A 456 56.28 6.95 10.72
CA GLN A 456 55.87 7.39 9.37
C GLN A 456 55.43 6.27 8.40
N THR A 457 54.76 5.25 8.94
CA THR A 457 53.98 4.23 8.25
C THR A 457 52.54 4.36 8.75
N SER A 458 51.90 5.52 8.54
CA SER A 458 50.47 5.69 8.79
C SER A 458 49.70 4.88 7.76
N THR A 459 49.59 3.57 8.02
CA THR A 459 48.78 2.66 7.22
C THR A 459 47.40 3.29 7.04
N PRO A 460 46.85 3.27 5.81
CA PRO A 460 45.47 3.71 5.59
C PRO A 460 44.60 2.96 6.61
N GLN A 461 43.73 3.68 7.33
CA GLN A 461 42.76 3.06 8.24
C GLN A 461 41.94 2.07 7.41
N THR A 462 42.38 0.82 7.42
CA THR A 462 41.85 -0.25 6.58
C THR A 462 40.53 -0.75 7.17
N HIS A 463 40.33 -0.45 8.45
CA HIS A 463 39.24 -0.91 9.28
C HIS A 463 38.60 0.27 10.01
N LEU A 464 37.26 0.39 9.95
CA LEU A 464 36.48 1.37 10.70
C LEU A 464 35.97 0.75 12.01
N SER A 465 36.37 1.33 13.14
CA SER A 465 35.90 0.90 14.46
C SER A 465 34.49 1.41 14.78
N ASP A 466 33.80 0.71 15.67
CA ASP A 466 32.46 1.06 16.18
C ASP A 466 32.29 2.55 16.54
N SER A 467 33.23 3.10 17.31
CA SER A 467 33.18 4.49 17.79
C SER A 467 33.15 5.54 16.68
N VAL A 468 33.75 5.23 15.52
CA VAL A 468 33.78 6.11 14.34
C VAL A 468 32.46 6.01 13.56
N LEU A 469 31.78 4.86 13.63
CA LEU A 469 30.48 4.63 12.99
C LEU A 469 29.32 5.23 13.78
N ARG A 470 29.49 5.49 15.08
CA ARG A 470 28.44 6.02 15.97
C ARG A 470 27.72 7.27 15.40
N PRO A 471 28.40 8.35 14.94
CA PRO A 471 27.71 9.51 14.37
C PRO A 471 26.94 9.18 13.10
N ALA A 472 27.44 8.22 12.30
CA ALA A 472 26.78 7.78 11.08
C ALA A 472 25.47 7.03 11.36
N LEU A 473 25.51 6.09 12.30
CA LEU A 473 24.31 5.33 12.68
C LEU A 473 23.26 6.19 13.37
N LEU A 474 23.66 7.18 14.19
CA LEU A 474 22.74 8.16 14.75
C LEU A 474 22.09 9.03 13.67
N THR A 475 22.85 9.41 12.64
CA THR A 475 22.29 10.17 11.51
C THR A 475 21.31 9.30 10.71
N PHE A 476 21.67 8.05 10.44
CA PHE A 476 20.79 7.09 9.76
C PHE A 476 19.53 6.79 10.56
N SER A 477 19.59 6.77 11.89
CA SER A 477 18.40 6.56 12.74
C SER A 477 17.40 7.73 12.62
N HIS A 478 17.87 8.98 12.60
CA HIS A 478 17.04 10.15 12.34
C HIS A 478 16.47 10.15 10.91
N GLN A 479 17.28 9.77 9.92
CA GLN A 479 16.85 9.64 8.53
C GLN A 479 15.80 8.54 8.36
N LEU A 480 15.95 7.40 9.04
CA LEU A 480 14.96 6.32 9.05
C LEU A 480 13.62 6.80 9.61
N LEU A 481 13.62 7.47 10.76
CA LEU A 481 12.40 8.06 11.34
C LEU A 481 11.72 9.03 10.38
N SER A 482 12.50 9.89 9.71
CA SER A 482 12.00 10.82 8.69
C SER A 482 11.38 10.09 7.47
N LEU A 483 12.03 9.03 6.98
CA LEU A 483 11.53 8.20 5.88
C LEU A 483 10.28 7.41 6.27
N LEU A 484 10.17 6.94 7.51
CA LEU A 484 8.95 6.33 8.04
C LEU A 484 7.83 7.35 8.27
N GLY A 485 8.12 8.65 8.12
CA GLY A 485 7.15 9.74 8.25
C GLY A 485 6.79 10.04 9.70
N THR A 486 7.66 9.74 10.67
CA THR A 486 7.40 10.09 12.08
C THR A 486 7.26 11.61 12.25
N PRO A 487 6.40 12.08 13.17
CA PRO A 487 6.35 13.49 13.54
C PRO A 487 7.72 13.99 14.05
N GLN A 488 7.91 15.31 14.02
CA GLN A 488 9.13 15.94 14.56
C GLN A 488 8.93 16.45 16.00
N SER A 489 7.68 16.74 16.36
CA SER A 489 7.25 17.16 17.68
C SER A 489 6.20 16.18 18.24
N PRO A 490 6.21 15.95 19.56
CA PRO A 490 7.15 16.49 20.55
C PRO A 490 8.48 15.72 20.59
N SER A 491 9.43 16.19 21.40
CA SER A 491 10.78 15.60 21.52
C SER A 491 10.80 14.13 21.95
N SER A 492 9.80 13.70 22.73
CA SER A 492 9.71 12.33 23.26
C SER A 492 9.51 11.30 22.14
N LEU A 493 10.48 10.40 21.95
CA LEU A 493 10.40 9.35 20.92
C LEU A 493 9.17 8.44 21.11
N PRO A 494 8.84 7.94 22.32
CA PRO A 494 7.68 7.07 22.48
C PRO A 494 6.37 7.70 22.02
N LEU A 495 6.14 9.00 22.32
CA LEU A 495 4.93 9.69 21.89
C LEU A 495 4.87 9.79 20.35
N ARG A 496 6.00 10.09 19.71
CA ARG A 496 6.09 10.14 18.25
C ARG A 496 5.78 8.79 17.60
N LEU A 497 6.17 7.68 18.22
CA LEU A 497 5.85 6.32 17.75
C LEU A 497 4.36 5.98 17.95
N LEU A 498 3.76 6.41 19.06
CA LEU A 498 2.32 6.27 19.28
C LEU A 498 1.51 7.07 18.25
N THR A 499 1.91 8.31 17.98
CA THR A 499 1.34 9.12 16.89
C THR A 499 1.49 8.41 15.55
N LEU A 500 2.69 7.88 15.23
CA LEU A 500 2.92 7.14 13.99
C LEU A 500 1.99 5.93 13.87
N THR A 501 1.80 5.15 14.94
CA THR A 501 0.90 4.00 14.99
C THR A 501 -0.51 4.42 14.56
N ARG A 502 -1.06 5.48 15.15
CA ARG A 502 -2.42 5.99 14.84
C ARG A 502 -2.54 6.47 13.40
N LEU A 503 -1.54 7.21 12.92
CA LEU A 503 -1.49 7.69 11.54
C LEU A 503 -1.45 6.52 10.54
N ARG A 504 -0.70 5.45 10.84
CA ARG A 504 -0.65 4.25 9.99
C ARG A 504 -1.96 3.47 10.01
N SER A 505 -2.60 3.31 11.17
CA SER A 505 -3.91 2.66 11.25
C SER A 505 -4.96 3.38 10.40
N ALA A 506 -4.99 4.72 10.48
CA ALA A 506 -5.86 5.55 9.67
C ALA A 506 -5.55 5.39 8.17
N SER A 507 -4.28 5.57 7.79
CA SER A 507 -3.84 5.50 6.39
C SER A 507 -4.15 4.15 5.76
N LEU A 508 -3.94 3.05 6.48
CA LEU A 508 -4.19 1.70 5.98
C LEU A 508 -5.68 1.41 5.83
N LEU A 509 -6.50 1.83 6.80
CA LEU A 509 -7.95 1.71 6.73
C LEU A 509 -8.51 2.45 5.50
N LEU A 510 -8.06 3.69 5.28
CA LEU A 510 -8.47 4.48 4.11
C LEU A 510 -7.97 3.85 2.80
N SER A 511 -6.73 3.36 2.78
CA SER A 511 -6.13 2.70 1.61
C SER A 511 -6.90 1.43 1.23
N ALA A 512 -7.12 0.51 2.17
CA ALA A 512 -7.86 -0.73 1.95
C ALA A 512 -9.30 -0.46 1.48
N SER A 513 -9.99 0.50 2.09
CA SER A 513 -11.34 0.92 1.68
C SER A 513 -11.36 1.45 0.24
N SER A 514 -10.35 2.25 -0.14
CA SER A 514 -10.20 2.78 -1.50
C SER A 514 -9.90 1.67 -2.52
N THR A 515 -9.05 0.71 -2.16
CA THR A 515 -8.72 -0.46 -3.00
C THR A 515 -9.96 -1.32 -3.25
N LEU A 516 -10.78 -1.59 -2.22
CA LEU A 516 -12.07 -2.27 -2.39
C LEU A 516 -13.02 -1.51 -3.33
N GLY A 517 -13.12 -0.18 -3.16
CA GLY A 517 -13.94 0.64 -4.06
C GLY A 517 -13.45 0.58 -5.51
N SER A 518 -12.14 0.56 -5.72
CA SER A 518 -11.52 0.44 -7.04
C SER A 518 -11.79 -0.94 -7.66
N LEU A 519 -11.69 -2.01 -6.87
CA LEU A 519 -12.08 -3.35 -7.28
C LEU A 519 -13.55 -3.42 -7.67
N ALA A 520 -14.45 -2.85 -6.86
CA ALA A 520 -15.89 -2.81 -7.15
C ALA A 520 -16.17 -2.11 -8.50
N ARG A 521 -15.56 -0.94 -8.72
CA ARG A 521 -15.71 -0.19 -9.99
C ARG A 521 -15.15 -0.96 -11.18
N LEU A 522 -13.99 -1.62 -11.02
CA LEU A 522 -13.40 -2.46 -12.07
C LEU A 522 -14.33 -3.62 -12.45
N THR A 523 -14.91 -4.30 -11.47
CA THR A 523 -15.83 -5.42 -11.73
C THR A 523 -17.14 -5.00 -12.40
N LEU A 524 -17.58 -3.75 -12.19
CA LEU A 524 -18.73 -3.18 -12.90
C LEU A 524 -18.38 -2.74 -14.31
N ALA A 525 -17.20 -2.14 -14.49
CA ALA A 525 -16.74 -1.65 -15.80
C ALA A 525 -16.41 -2.79 -16.78
N LEU A 526 -15.91 -3.92 -16.28
CA LEU A 526 -15.50 -5.08 -17.08
C LEU A 526 -16.35 -6.31 -16.72
N PRO A 527 -17.54 -6.48 -17.32
CA PRO A 527 -18.43 -7.59 -16.99
C PRO A 527 -17.89 -8.97 -17.39
N SER A 528 -16.96 -9.01 -18.36
CA SER A 528 -16.30 -10.23 -18.87
C SER A 528 -15.10 -10.67 -18.03
N ILE A 529 -14.73 -9.95 -16.96
CA ILE A 529 -13.63 -10.36 -16.08
C ILE A 529 -14.02 -11.57 -15.22
N SER A 530 -13.11 -12.53 -15.10
CA SER A 530 -13.30 -13.65 -14.16
C SER A 530 -13.07 -13.20 -12.73
N ILE A 531 -13.95 -13.63 -11.82
CA ILE A 531 -13.82 -13.38 -10.39
C ILE A 531 -13.74 -14.74 -9.68
N PRO A 532 -12.53 -15.20 -9.30
CA PRO A 532 -12.37 -16.46 -8.60
C PRO A 532 -12.92 -16.39 -7.17
N ARG A 533 -13.10 -17.56 -6.54
CA ARG A 533 -13.54 -17.63 -5.13
C ARG A 533 -12.53 -17.00 -4.17
N THR A 534 -11.24 -17.10 -4.47
CA THR A 534 -10.15 -16.49 -3.69
C THR A 534 -10.33 -14.99 -3.53
N VAL A 535 -10.77 -14.29 -4.58
CA VAL A 535 -11.05 -12.84 -4.52
C VAL A 535 -12.26 -12.54 -3.66
N ALA A 536 -13.31 -13.37 -3.73
CA ALA A 536 -14.49 -13.19 -2.87
C ALA A 536 -14.16 -13.41 -1.39
N GLU A 537 -13.35 -14.42 -1.08
CA GLU A 537 -12.84 -14.67 0.28
C GLU A 537 -11.95 -13.53 0.79
N SER A 538 -11.04 -13.03 -0.05
CA SER A 538 -10.21 -11.87 0.30
C SER A 538 -11.06 -10.62 0.55
N VAL A 539 -12.09 -10.35 -0.28
CA VAL A 539 -13.03 -9.23 -0.06
C VAL A 539 -13.79 -9.36 1.26
N ASP A 540 -14.28 -10.56 1.58
CA ASP A 540 -15.01 -10.82 2.83
C ASP A 540 -14.13 -10.62 4.08
N ARG A 541 -12.88 -11.11 4.03
CA ARG A 541 -11.88 -10.88 5.07
C ARG A 541 -11.52 -9.41 5.21
N THR A 542 -11.32 -8.71 4.09
CA THR A 542 -11.04 -7.27 4.13
C THR A 542 -12.18 -6.52 4.80
N LEU A 543 -13.44 -6.80 4.45
CA LEU A 543 -14.59 -6.13 5.05
C LEU A 543 -14.72 -6.40 6.55
N SER A 544 -14.46 -7.64 6.97
CA SER A 544 -14.47 -8.03 8.38
C SER A 544 -13.39 -7.29 9.18
N HIS A 545 -12.13 -7.35 8.72
CA HIS A 545 -11.03 -6.65 9.41
C HIS A 545 -11.14 -5.12 9.33
N LEU A 546 -11.74 -4.55 8.28
CA LEU A 546 -12.05 -3.11 8.23
C LEU A 546 -13.06 -2.72 9.31
N HIS A 547 -14.07 -3.57 9.55
CA HIS A 547 -15.05 -3.35 10.61
C HIS A 547 -14.37 -3.37 11.98
N ASP A 548 -13.58 -4.40 12.27
CA ASP A 548 -12.88 -4.55 13.54
C ASP A 548 -11.86 -3.41 13.76
N ALA A 549 -11.10 -3.04 12.73
CA ALA A 549 -10.19 -1.90 12.80
C ALA A 549 -10.92 -0.58 13.11
N CYS A 550 -12.12 -0.38 12.54
CA CYS A 550 -12.92 0.80 12.82
C CYS A 550 -13.42 0.84 14.28
N LEU A 551 -13.87 -0.31 14.80
CA LEU A 551 -14.29 -0.46 16.20
C LEU A 551 -13.12 -0.21 17.15
N ASP A 552 -11.97 -0.83 16.89
CA ASP A 552 -10.77 -0.68 17.70
C ASP A 552 -10.24 0.77 17.73
N LEU A 553 -10.28 1.48 16.59
CA LEU A 553 -9.97 2.92 16.54
C LEU A 553 -10.90 3.72 17.45
N ARG A 554 -12.21 3.46 17.36
CA ARG A 554 -13.22 4.15 18.18
C ARG A 554 -13.08 3.86 19.67
N ASP A 555 -12.61 2.66 20.04
CA ASP A 555 -12.41 2.28 21.44
C ASP A 555 -11.08 2.81 22.01
N GLY A 556 -10.17 3.27 21.15
CA GLY A 556 -8.82 3.73 21.51
C GLY A 556 -7.75 2.63 21.54
N ARG A 557 -8.07 1.43 21.03
CA ARG A 557 -7.16 0.26 20.97
C ARG A 557 -6.30 0.30 19.71
N PHE A 558 -5.38 1.26 19.64
CA PHE A 558 -4.67 1.60 18.40
C PHE A 558 -3.75 0.50 17.86
N GLN A 559 -3.16 -0.34 18.71
CA GLN A 559 -2.31 -1.44 18.26
C GLN A 559 -3.13 -2.54 17.55
N ARG A 560 -4.23 -2.98 18.16
CA ARG A 560 -5.18 -3.92 17.54
C ARG A 560 -5.79 -3.35 16.26
N ALA A 561 -6.13 -2.06 16.27
CA ALA A 561 -6.59 -1.37 15.07
C ALA A 561 -5.56 -1.38 13.94
N LEU A 562 -4.27 -1.20 14.26
CA LEU A 562 -3.19 -1.24 13.29
C LEU A 562 -3.03 -2.64 12.69
N GLU A 563 -3.08 -3.69 13.52
CA GLU A 563 -3.01 -5.08 13.09
C GLU A 563 -4.16 -5.43 12.14
N ASN A 564 -5.41 -5.15 12.53
CA ASN A 564 -6.58 -5.37 11.70
C ASN A 564 -6.52 -4.58 10.39
N ALA A 565 -6.09 -3.31 10.42
CA ALA A 565 -5.95 -2.49 9.22
C ALA A 565 -4.88 -3.01 8.25
N ARG A 566 -3.77 -3.57 8.76
CA ARG A 566 -2.74 -4.23 7.93
C ARG A 566 -3.28 -5.45 7.21
N ILE A 567 -3.99 -6.32 7.94
CA ILE A 567 -4.55 -7.54 7.35
C ILE A 567 -5.57 -7.18 6.27
N ALA A 568 -6.43 -6.19 6.56
CA ALA A 568 -7.39 -5.68 5.59
C ALA A 568 -6.70 -5.15 4.31
N GLU A 569 -5.65 -4.36 4.44
CA GLU A 569 -4.90 -3.82 3.31
C GLU A 569 -4.22 -4.92 2.49
N GLY A 570 -3.56 -5.88 3.15
CA GLY A 570 -2.91 -7.01 2.48
C GLY A 570 -3.90 -7.91 1.74
N GLU A 571 -5.06 -8.22 2.32
CA GLU A 571 -6.12 -9.00 1.64
C GLU A 571 -6.78 -8.20 0.51
N ALA A 572 -6.94 -6.88 0.66
CA ALA A 572 -7.48 -6.02 -0.39
C ALA A 572 -6.56 -5.97 -1.61
N GLU A 573 -5.25 -5.77 -1.40
CA GLU A 573 -4.25 -5.80 -2.46
C GLU A 573 -4.14 -7.20 -3.09
N ARG A 574 -4.16 -8.27 -2.28
CA ARG A 574 -4.17 -9.65 -2.76
C ARG A 574 -5.36 -9.92 -3.70
N GLY A 575 -6.56 -9.49 -3.31
CA GLY A 575 -7.77 -9.62 -4.14
C GLY A 575 -7.71 -8.77 -5.41
N PHE A 576 -7.20 -7.53 -5.32
CA PHE A 576 -7.09 -6.63 -6.47
C PHE A 576 -6.06 -7.09 -7.51
N PHE A 577 -4.93 -7.62 -7.06
CA PHE A 577 -3.82 -8.08 -7.91
C PHE A 577 -3.83 -9.61 -8.16
N GLU A 578 -4.97 -10.25 -8.00
CA GLU A 578 -5.10 -11.69 -8.27
C GLU A 578 -4.80 -11.99 -9.76
N LYS A 579 -3.76 -12.80 -10.00
CA LYS A 579 -3.22 -13.06 -11.35
C LYS A 579 -4.26 -13.59 -12.35
N SER A 580 -5.25 -14.34 -11.87
CA SER A 580 -6.26 -14.98 -12.72
C SER A 580 -7.29 -13.98 -13.26
N MET A 581 -7.51 -12.83 -12.60
CA MET A 581 -8.45 -11.82 -13.07
C MET A 581 -8.01 -11.16 -14.38
N VAL A 582 -6.72 -10.85 -14.52
CA VAL A 582 -6.19 -10.16 -15.71
C VAL A 582 -6.06 -11.12 -16.90
N GLY A 583 -5.72 -12.39 -16.64
CA GLY A 583 -5.46 -13.36 -17.70
C GLY A 583 -6.66 -13.66 -18.62
N GLN A 584 -7.89 -13.50 -18.15
CA GLN A 584 -9.09 -13.84 -18.93
C GLN A 584 -9.70 -12.67 -19.71
N VAL A 585 -9.25 -11.44 -19.46
CA VAL A 585 -9.66 -10.26 -20.26
C VAL A 585 -9.14 -10.38 -21.71
N TYR A 586 -8.07 -11.14 -21.93
CA TYR A 586 -7.44 -11.36 -23.24
C TYR A 586 -8.23 -12.28 -24.19
N PHE A 587 -9.35 -12.87 -23.77
CA PHE A 587 -10.20 -13.70 -24.63
C PHE A 587 -11.63 -13.12 -24.74
N PRO A 588 -11.81 -12.09 -25.58
CA PRO A 588 -13.13 -11.55 -25.89
C PRO A 588 -14.08 -12.64 -26.41
N ASP A 589 -15.38 -12.49 -26.14
CA ASP A 589 -16.38 -13.49 -26.56
C ASP A 589 -16.43 -13.66 -28.08
N GLU A 590 -16.05 -12.64 -28.85
CA GLU A 590 -15.92 -12.70 -30.31
C GLU A 590 -14.84 -13.72 -30.74
N HIS A 591 -13.75 -13.80 -29.98
CA HIS A 591 -12.66 -14.73 -30.26
C HIS A 591 -13.06 -16.16 -29.90
N LYS A 592 -13.90 -16.35 -28.87
CA LYS A 592 -14.50 -17.67 -28.58
C LYS A 592 -15.35 -18.13 -29.76
N VAL A 593 -16.23 -17.28 -30.29
CA VAL A 593 -17.07 -17.62 -31.45
C VAL A 593 -16.21 -17.93 -32.67
N ALA A 594 -15.17 -17.14 -32.95
CA ALA A 594 -14.26 -17.37 -34.07
C ALA A 594 -13.52 -18.73 -33.99
N VAL A 595 -13.19 -19.21 -32.78
CA VAL A 595 -12.57 -20.53 -32.58
C VAL A 595 -13.58 -21.67 -32.79
N TYR A 596 -14.85 -21.49 -32.40
CA TYR A 596 -15.88 -22.53 -32.54
C TYR A 596 -16.57 -22.56 -33.91
N LEU A 597 -16.55 -21.46 -34.67
CA LEU A 597 -17.23 -21.34 -35.96
C LEU A 597 -16.74 -22.37 -37.01
N PRO A 598 -15.43 -22.65 -37.18
CA PRO A 598 -14.95 -23.65 -38.14
C PRO A 598 -15.36 -25.08 -37.77
N LEU A 599 -15.50 -25.38 -36.47
CA LEU A 599 -15.90 -26.70 -35.97
C LEU A 599 -17.41 -26.92 -36.11
N LEU A 600 -18.21 -25.89 -35.81
CA LEU A 600 -19.68 -25.98 -35.79
C LEU A 600 -20.33 -25.63 -37.11
N GLY A 601 -19.69 -24.81 -37.97
CA GLY A 601 -20.24 -24.34 -39.24
C GLY A 601 -20.62 -25.46 -40.21
N PRO A 602 -19.73 -26.41 -40.52
CA PRO A 602 -20.00 -27.50 -41.47
C PRO A 602 -21.16 -28.42 -41.03
N VAL A 603 -21.36 -28.60 -39.73
CA VAL A 603 -22.44 -29.41 -39.17
C VAL A 603 -23.72 -28.57 -39.00
N GLY A 604 -23.59 -27.33 -38.54
CA GLY A 604 -24.70 -26.44 -38.22
C GLY A 604 -25.45 -25.91 -39.44
N VAL A 605 -24.75 -25.53 -40.52
CA VAL A 605 -25.39 -24.94 -41.71
C VAL A 605 -26.39 -25.92 -42.38
N PRO A 606 -26.03 -27.19 -42.64
CA PRO A 606 -26.98 -28.16 -43.19
C PRO A 606 -28.16 -28.45 -42.24
N LEU A 607 -27.92 -28.47 -40.93
CA LEU A 607 -28.94 -28.72 -39.91
C LEU A 607 -29.97 -27.58 -39.80
N VAL A 608 -29.51 -26.33 -39.87
CA VAL A 608 -30.38 -25.14 -39.89
C VAL A 608 -31.22 -25.10 -41.16
N ILE A 609 -30.60 -25.35 -42.32
CA ILE A 609 -31.32 -25.38 -43.61
C ILE A 609 -32.34 -26.53 -43.64
N GLY A 610 -31.95 -27.71 -43.13
CA GLY A 610 -32.83 -28.87 -43.02
C GLY A 610 -34.01 -28.65 -42.08
N GLY A 611 -33.74 -28.10 -40.89
CA GLY A 611 -34.75 -27.74 -39.90
C GLY A 611 -35.73 -26.67 -40.42
N ALA A 612 -35.22 -25.60 -41.04
CA ALA A 612 -36.04 -24.53 -41.59
C ALA A 612 -36.96 -25.02 -42.72
N LYS A 613 -36.45 -25.85 -43.63
CA LYS A 613 -37.26 -26.45 -44.71
C LYS A 613 -38.37 -27.34 -44.16
N GLU A 614 -38.08 -28.13 -43.13
CA GLU A 614 -39.07 -29.02 -42.52
C GLU A 614 -40.11 -28.24 -41.69
N ALA A 615 -39.69 -27.22 -40.94
CA ALA A 615 -40.58 -26.32 -40.20
C ALA A 615 -41.52 -25.56 -41.15
N MET A 616 -41.01 -25.02 -42.26
CA MET A 616 -41.83 -24.39 -43.29
C MET A 616 -42.82 -25.38 -43.93
N ARG A 617 -42.44 -26.65 -44.11
CA ARG A 617 -43.32 -27.69 -44.66
C ARG A 617 -44.44 -28.04 -43.69
N VAL A 618 -44.13 -28.19 -42.40
CA VAL A 618 -45.14 -28.42 -41.35
C VAL A 618 -46.08 -27.22 -41.23
N TRP A 619 -45.55 -25.99 -41.26
CA TRP A 619 -46.36 -24.76 -41.21
C TRP A 619 -47.30 -24.64 -42.42
N ARG A 620 -46.84 -24.95 -43.64
CA ARG A 620 -47.69 -25.00 -44.83
C ARG A 620 -48.76 -26.09 -44.74
N ARG A 621 -48.45 -27.27 -44.18
CA ARG A 621 -49.45 -28.34 -43.94
C ARG A 621 -50.50 -27.94 -42.90
N TRP A 622 -50.09 -27.22 -41.86
CA TRP A 622 -51.01 -26.68 -40.85
C TRP A 622 -51.93 -25.62 -41.46
N LYS A 623 -51.38 -24.68 -42.25
CA LYS A 623 -52.15 -23.65 -42.95
C LYS A 623 -53.10 -24.24 -44.02
N GLY A 624 -52.72 -25.35 -44.65
CA GLY A 624 -53.57 -26.09 -45.60
C GLY A 624 -54.71 -26.89 -44.96
N ARG A 625 -54.57 -27.33 -43.69
CA ARG A 625 -55.66 -28.00 -42.94
C ARG A 625 -56.72 -27.02 -42.41
N GLY A 626 -56.39 -25.74 -42.28
CA GLY A 626 -57.36 -24.69 -41.91
C GLY A 626 -58.32 -24.27 -43.02
N VAL A 627 -58.13 -24.75 -44.26
CA VAL A 627 -58.95 -24.37 -45.44
C VAL A 627 -59.90 -25.50 -45.90
N VAL A 628 -59.83 -26.70 -45.28
CA VAL A 628 -60.67 -27.87 -45.65
C VAL A 628 -61.49 -28.37 -44.44
N GLY A 629 -61.84 -27.46 -43.52
CA GLY A 629 -62.66 -27.74 -42.34
C GLY A 629 -63.64 -26.61 -42.04
N GLY A 630 -64.28 -26.07 -43.09
CA GLY A 630 -65.40 -25.14 -43.03
C GLY A 630 -66.51 -25.62 -43.94
#